data_AF-A0A0M2R271-F1
#
_entry.id   AF-A0A0M2R271-F1
#
_cell.length_a   1.000
_cell.length_b   1.000
_cell.length_c   1.000
_cell.angle_alpha   90.00
_cell.angle_beta   90.00
_cell.angle_gamma   90.00
#
_symmetry.space_group_name_H-M   'P 1'
#
loop_
_entity.id
_entity.type
_entity.pdbx_description
1 polymer ?
#
loop_
_entity_poly.entity_id
_entity_poly.type
_entity_poly.pdbx_seq_one_letter_code
_entity_poly.pdbx_strand_id
1 'polypeptide(L)'
;MIENGPKIGVMVCGHGSRDEGAVREFESVARGIRERLPQYEVDSGFLEFATPIIRTGLDNLRESGHDLVLAIPGMLFAAGHAKNDIPSVLRTYEAQNPGMKIEYGRELGIDTKLIKAAADRIQEAVDSANKENGDVPINETMLMVVGRGASDPDANSNVSKVMRLLWEGFGFGWGEVCYSGVTFPLVEPGLEHAAKLGYKRVIVFPYFLFTGILVKRIYSYTDLVAERHPEIDFVKAPYLSDHPQVLDAFADRVQEILDGTNVMNCKLCKYREQVLGFEAEIGLPQESHHHHVEGIGTGPAEDHDHGHSHDHSHGHSHGHSHDHSHGHSHGHSHGHGHDHDHHHHPYPHADHPLGPVTMKKEDGIA
;
A
#
# COMPACT_ATOMS: atom_id res chain seq x y z
N MET A 1 -38.45 -23.46 13.21
CA MET A 1 -37.91 -22.82 11.99
C MET A 1 -36.59 -22.23 12.40
N ILE A 2 -35.47 -22.85 11.99
CA ILE A 2 -34.16 -22.23 12.19
C ILE A 2 -34.03 -21.32 10.97
N GLU A 3 -34.19 -20.01 11.16
CA GLU A 3 -33.83 -19.04 10.13
C GLU A 3 -32.37 -19.31 9.77
N ASN A 4 -32.11 -19.60 8.49
CA ASN A 4 -30.75 -19.73 7.99
C ASN A 4 -30.02 -18.44 8.35
N GLY A 5 -28.86 -18.56 9.01
CA GLY A 5 -28.02 -17.40 9.32
C GLY A 5 -27.63 -16.62 8.07
N PRO A 6 -27.05 -15.41 8.23
CA PRO A 6 -26.69 -14.57 7.10
C PRO A 6 -25.79 -15.32 6.11
N LYS A 7 -25.99 -15.08 4.81
CA LYS A 7 -25.14 -15.62 3.76
C LYS A 7 -23.88 -14.77 3.68
N ILE A 8 -22.75 -15.35 4.10
CA ILE A 8 -21.48 -14.64 4.28
C ILE A 8 -20.65 -14.62 2.99
N GLY A 9 -20.25 -13.41 2.56
CA GLY A 9 -19.24 -13.19 1.52
C GLY A 9 -17.95 -12.58 2.09
N VAL A 10 -16.84 -12.70 1.38
CA VAL A 10 -15.55 -12.09 1.76
C VAL A 10 -15.12 -11.11 0.68
N MET A 11 -14.73 -9.90 1.09
CA MET A 11 -14.23 -8.86 0.20
C MET A 11 -12.76 -8.56 0.52
N VAL A 12 -11.86 -8.82 -0.43
CA VAL A 12 -10.44 -8.46 -0.29
C VAL A 12 -10.20 -7.08 -0.91
N CYS A 13 -9.90 -6.09 -0.07
CA CYS A 13 -9.76 -4.70 -0.47
C CYS A 13 -8.28 -4.36 -0.75
N GLY A 14 -7.91 -4.29 -2.03
CA GLY A 14 -6.58 -3.88 -2.47
C GLY A 14 -6.43 -2.37 -2.50
N HIS A 15 -5.19 -1.88 -2.40
CA HIS A 15 -4.87 -0.48 -2.69
C HIS A 15 -5.08 -0.17 -4.18
N GLY A 16 -4.43 -0.97 -5.02
CA GLY A 16 -4.37 -0.80 -6.47
C GLY A 16 -3.06 -0.18 -6.94
N SER A 17 -2.73 -0.44 -8.20
CA SER A 17 -1.46 -0.08 -8.81
C SER A 17 -1.64 0.11 -10.31
N ARG A 18 -0.86 1.01 -10.90
CA ARG A 18 -0.76 1.15 -12.36
C ARG A 18 0.11 0.05 -13.00
N ASP A 19 0.84 -0.72 -12.20
CA ASP A 19 1.65 -1.84 -12.66
C ASP A 19 0.80 -3.11 -12.77
N GLU A 20 0.64 -3.64 -13.99
CA GLU A 20 -0.15 -4.85 -14.23
C GLU A 20 0.40 -6.10 -13.53
N GLY A 21 1.72 -6.14 -13.24
CA GLY A 21 2.32 -7.23 -12.48
C GLY A 21 1.81 -7.24 -11.04
N ALA A 22 1.73 -6.06 -10.41
CA ALA A 22 1.16 -5.91 -9.08
C ALA A 22 -0.33 -6.30 -9.04
N VAL A 23 -1.11 -5.96 -10.09
CA VAL A 23 -2.52 -6.38 -10.21
C VAL A 23 -2.63 -7.92 -10.28
N ARG A 24 -1.85 -8.58 -11.15
CA ARG A 24 -1.84 -10.04 -11.27
C ARG A 24 -1.43 -10.75 -9.97
N GLU A 25 -0.46 -10.20 -9.24
CA GLU A 25 -0.05 -10.78 -7.94
C GLU A 25 -1.12 -10.60 -6.87
N PHE A 26 -1.82 -9.47 -6.86
CA PHE A 26 -2.98 -9.28 -5.99
C PHE A 26 -4.09 -10.29 -6.29
N GLU A 27 -4.40 -10.54 -7.56
CA GLU A 27 -5.35 -11.58 -7.97
C GLU A 27 -4.89 -12.98 -7.55
N SER A 28 -3.58 -13.26 -7.58
CA SER A 28 -3.00 -14.52 -7.06
C SER A 28 -3.29 -14.68 -5.57
N VAL A 29 -3.12 -13.61 -4.79
CA VAL A 29 -3.45 -13.61 -3.36
C VAL A 29 -4.95 -13.80 -3.13
N ALA A 30 -5.81 -13.09 -3.86
CA ALA A 30 -7.26 -13.25 -3.76
C ALA A 30 -7.71 -14.69 -4.08
N ARG A 31 -7.12 -15.32 -5.11
CA ARG A 31 -7.33 -16.73 -5.41
C ARG A 31 -6.85 -17.65 -4.28
N GLY A 32 -5.67 -17.39 -3.73
CA GLY A 32 -5.12 -18.14 -2.61
C GLY A 32 -5.96 -18.05 -1.33
N ILE A 33 -6.66 -16.92 -1.11
CA ILE A 33 -7.63 -16.73 -0.03
C ILE A 33 -8.90 -17.56 -0.31
N ARG A 34 -9.42 -17.54 -1.55
CA ARG A 34 -10.57 -18.35 -1.96
C ARG A 34 -10.35 -19.84 -1.74
N GLU A 35 -9.15 -20.33 -2.02
CA GLU A 35 -8.78 -21.73 -1.79
C GLU A 35 -8.74 -22.11 -0.30
N ARG A 36 -8.43 -21.15 0.59
CA ARG A 36 -8.39 -21.35 2.05
C ARG A 36 -9.75 -21.21 2.72
N LEU A 37 -10.66 -20.47 2.07
CA LEU A 37 -11.99 -20.17 2.58
C LEU A 37 -13.07 -20.70 1.61
N PRO A 38 -13.08 -22.01 1.26
CA PRO A 38 -14.00 -22.56 0.28
C PRO A 38 -15.47 -22.48 0.70
N GLN A 39 -15.74 -22.21 1.98
CA GLN A 39 -17.08 -22.00 2.52
C GLN A 39 -17.67 -20.60 2.21
N TYR A 40 -16.87 -19.65 1.72
CA TYR A 40 -17.30 -18.29 1.42
C TYR A 40 -17.10 -17.96 -0.05
N GLU A 41 -18.01 -17.15 -0.60
CA GLU A 41 -17.77 -16.49 -1.88
C GLU A 41 -16.78 -15.34 -1.63
N VAL A 42 -15.61 -15.41 -2.28
CA VAL A 42 -14.54 -14.43 -2.14
C VAL A 42 -14.46 -13.59 -3.41
N ASP A 43 -14.67 -12.28 -3.28
CA ASP A 43 -14.42 -11.27 -4.30
C ASP A 43 -13.32 -10.30 -3.85
N SER A 44 -12.82 -9.49 -4.78
CA SER A 44 -11.72 -8.57 -4.53
C SER A 44 -11.82 -7.34 -5.42
N GLY A 45 -11.26 -6.23 -4.97
CA GLY A 45 -11.25 -5.00 -5.74
C GLY A 45 -10.31 -3.97 -5.16
N PHE A 46 -10.02 -2.93 -5.93
CA PHE A 46 -9.04 -1.91 -5.60
C PHE A 46 -9.69 -0.62 -5.15
N LEU A 47 -9.01 0.09 -4.25
CA LEU A 47 -9.36 1.44 -3.83
C LEU A 47 -9.10 2.44 -4.97
N GLU A 48 -8.02 2.27 -5.73
CA GLU A 48 -7.62 3.20 -6.79
C GLU A 48 -6.81 2.52 -7.92
N PHE A 49 -6.57 3.24 -9.02
CA PHE A 49 -5.65 2.91 -10.13
C PHE A 49 -5.92 1.64 -10.96
N ALA A 50 -6.71 0.71 -10.45
CA ALA A 50 -6.95 -0.57 -11.07
C ALA A 50 -8.41 -0.99 -10.98
N THR A 51 -8.80 -1.84 -11.91
CA THR A 51 -10.10 -2.48 -11.95
C THR A 51 -9.94 -3.98 -11.64
N PRO A 52 -10.95 -4.64 -11.03
CA PRO A 52 -12.23 -4.07 -10.55
C PRO A 52 -12.05 -3.18 -9.31
N ILE A 53 -12.91 -2.17 -9.14
CA ILE A 53 -12.92 -1.34 -7.92
C ILE A 53 -13.66 -2.06 -6.78
N ILE A 54 -13.43 -1.65 -5.53
CA ILE A 54 -14.07 -2.26 -4.34
C ILE A 54 -15.60 -2.34 -4.49
N ARG A 55 -16.23 -1.30 -5.05
CA ARG A 55 -17.67 -1.26 -5.29
C ARG A 55 -18.16 -2.41 -6.17
N THR A 56 -17.43 -2.73 -7.24
CA THR A 56 -17.79 -3.83 -8.17
C THR A 56 -17.85 -5.17 -7.44
N GLY A 57 -16.86 -5.48 -6.59
CA GLY A 57 -16.85 -6.72 -5.81
C GLY A 57 -18.00 -6.78 -4.78
N LEU A 58 -18.33 -5.65 -4.16
CA LEU A 58 -19.48 -5.57 -3.25
C LEU A 58 -20.81 -5.78 -3.99
N ASP A 59 -20.97 -5.20 -5.18
CA ASP A 59 -22.15 -5.40 -6.02
C ASP A 59 -22.32 -6.86 -6.45
N ASN A 60 -21.24 -7.54 -6.86
CA ASN A 60 -21.26 -8.96 -7.18
C ASN A 60 -21.73 -9.80 -5.97
N LEU A 61 -21.15 -9.57 -4.79
CA LEU A 61 -21.53 -10.29 -3.56
C LEU A 61 -22.99 -10.05 -3.20
N ARG A 62 -23.48 -8.80 -3.34
CA ARG A 62 -24.87 -8.42 -3.08
C ARG A 62 -25.84 -9.11 -4.03
N GLU A 63 -25.51 -9.14 -5.32
CA GLU A 63 -26.32 -9.76 -6.38
C GLU A 63 -26.33 -11.29 -6.26
N SER A 64 -25.25 -11.88 -5.76
CA SER A 64 -25.19 -13.28 -5.32
C SER A 64 -25.98 -13.55 -4.02
N GLY A 65 -26.62 -12.55 -3.43
CA GLY A 65 -27.49 -12.68 -2.26
C GLY A 65 -26.77 -12.77 -0.92
N HIS A 66 -25.53 -12.27 -0.81
CA HIS A 66 -24.83 -12.14 0.47
C HIS A 66 -25.34 -10.92 1.23
N ASP A 67 -25.75 -11.10 2.47
CA ASP A 67 -26.27 -10.06 3.36
C ASP A 67 -25.30 -9.72 4.50
N LEU A 68 -24.20 -10.46 4.63
CA LEU A 68 -23.06 -10.15 5.49
C LEU A 68 -21.75 -10.27 4.69
N VAL A 69 -20.99 -9.18 4.58
CA VAL A 69 -19.67 -9.16 3.95
C VAL A 69 -18.59 -8.95 4.99
N LEU A 70 -17.57 -9.81 4.99
CA LEU A 70 -16.35 -9.69 5.77
C LEU A 70 -15.28 -9.06 4.88
N ALA A 71 -15.04 -7.75 5.05
CA ALA A 71 -14.08 -7.01 4.26
C ALA A 71 -12.71 -7.00 4.95
N ILE A 72 -11.65 -7.44 4.27
CA ILE A 72 -10.28 -7.44 4.78
C ILE A 72 -9.36 -6.60 3.90
N PRO A 73 -8.54 -5.70 4.47
CA PRO A 73 -7.61 -4.90 3.69
C PRO A 73 -6.39 -5.74 3.28
N GLY A 74 -6.05 -5.71 2.00
CA GLY A 74 -4.84 -6.28 1.39
C GLY A 74 -3.55 -5.52 1.75
N MET A 75 -3.35 -5.22 3.04
CA MET A 75 -2.33 -4.29 3.54
C MET A 75 -1.51 -4.95 4.66
N LEU A 76 -0.20 -4.65 4.69
CA LEU A 76 0.67 -5.13 5.76
C LEU A 76 0.46 -4.37 7.07
N PHE A 77 0.43 -3.03 7.01
CA PHE A 77 0.31 -2.17 8.18
C PHE A 77 -0.75 -1.09 8.00
N ALA A 78 -1.36 -0.67 9.11
CA ALA A 78 -2.43 0.30 9.10
C ALA A 78 -1.88 1.74 9.07
N ALA A 79 -2.15 2.43 7.97
CA ALA A 79 -1.96 3.87 7.80
C ALA A 79 -3.25 4.48 7.19
N GLY A 80 -3.17 5.59 6.47
CA GLY A 80 -4.32 6.31 5.88
C GLY A 80 -5.35 5.38 5.21
N HIS A 81 -4.93 4.53 4.27
CA HIS A 81 -5.86 3.67 3.54
C HIS A 81 -6.65 2.69 4.40
N ALA A 82 -5.96 1.99 5.30
CA ALA A 82 -6.61 1.01 6.17
C ALA A 82 -7.42 1.68 7.30
N LYS A 83 -7.01 2.88 7.74
CA LYS A 83 -7.63 3.62 8.86
C LYS A 83 -8.76 4.55 8.42
N ASN A 84 -8.74 5.07 7.19
CA ASN A 84 -9.64 6.12 6.71
C ASN A 84 -10.31 5.73 5.39
N ASP A 85 -9.54 5.54 4.32
CA ASP A 85 -10.11 5.50 2.97
C ASP A 85 -11.01 4.27 2.75
N ILE A 86 -10.50 3.05 3.00
CA ILE A 86 -11.29 1.81 2.84
C ILE A 86 -12.51 1.82 3.77
N PRO A 87 -12.38 2.10 5.09
CA PRO A 87 -13.55 2.24 5.96
C PRO A 87 -14.60 3.22 5.43
N SER A 88 -14.17 4.37 4.89
CA SER A 88 -15.07 5.39 4.34
C SER A 88 -15.85 4.87 3.13
N VAL A 89 -15.17 4.18 2.19
CA VAL A 89 -15.82 3.55 1.02
C VAL A 89 -16.82 2.48 1.46
N LEU A 90 -16.42 1.58 2.37
CA LEU A 90 -17.28 0.49 2.84
C LEU A 90 -18.51 1.01 3.58
N ARG A 91 -18.35 1.99 4.47
CA ARG A 91 -19.47 2.60 5.22
C ARG A 91 -20.44 3.34 4.31
N THR A 92 -19.92 4.03 3.29
CA THR A 92 -20.75 4.69 2.28
C THR A 92 -21.57 3.68 1.50
N TYR A 93 -20.96 2.56 1.10
CA TYR A 93 -21.66 1.47 0.41
C TYR A 93 -22.75 0.83 1.30
N GLU A 94 -22.43 0.52 2.55
CA GLU A 94 -23.38 -0.04 3.54
C GLU A 94 -24.58 0.90 3.76
N ALA A 95 -24.34 2.21 3.89
CA ALA A 95 -25.41 3.20 4.04
C ALA A 95 -26.34 3.30 2.81
N GLN A 96 -25.80 3.05 1.62
CA GLN A 96 -26.57 3.01 0.37
C GLN A 96 -27.31 1.68 0.17
N ASN A 97 -26.94 0.63 0.91
CA ASN A 97 -27.47 -0.73 0.76
C ASN A 97 -27.87 -1.34 2.13
N PRO A 98 -28.97 -0.91 2.77
CA PRO A 98 -29.31 -1.32 4.14
C PRO A 98 -29.57 -2.82 4.36
N GLY A 99 -29.74 -3.60 3.28
CA GLY A 99 -29.89 -5.05 3.33
C GLY A 99 -28.57 -5.84 3.35
N MET A 100 -27.42 -5.15 3.25
CA MET A 100 -26.10 -5.75 3.31
C MET A 100 -25.31 -5.12 4.46
N LYS A 101 -24.92 -5.95 5.43
CA LYS A 101 -24.02 -5.56 6.51
C LYS A 101 -22.57 -5.76 6.09
N ILE A 102 -21.68 -4.84 6.44
CA ILE A 102 -20.25 -4.96 6.18
C ILE A 102 -19.47 -4.88 7.48
N GLU A 103 -18.71 -5.94 7.77
CA GLU A 103 -17.76 -5.99 8.88
C GLU A 103 -16.33 -5.86 8.36
N TYR A 104 -15.57 -4.91 8.89
CA TYR A 104 -14.22 -4.60 8.43
C TYR A 104 -13.15 -5.18 9.35
N GLY A 105 -12.28 -6.01 8.79
CA GLY A 105 -11.14 -6.64 9.44
C GLY A 105 -9.94 -5.72 9.56
N ARG A 106 -9.08 -6.01 10.53
CA ARG A 106 -7.76 -5.42 10.66
C ARG A 106 -6.82 -5.88 9.53
N GLU A 107 -5.79 -5.10 9.29
CA GLU A 107 -4.67 -5.44 8.43
C GLU A 107 -3.87 -6.65 8.92
N LEU A 108 -2.98 -7.21 8.08
CA LEU A 108 -2.16 -8.36 8.45
C LEU A 108 -1.35 -8.10 9.73
N GLY A 109 -0.73 -6.93 9.84
CA GLY A 109 -0.05 -6.45 11.03
C GLY A 109 1.21 -7.25 11.36
N ILE A 110 1.54 -7.29 12.65
CA ILE A 110 2.65 -8.08 13.18
C ILE A 110 2.14 -9.46 13.54
N ASP A 111 2.59 -10.46 12.81
CA ASP A 111 2.10 -11.83 12.92
C ASP A 111 3.24 -12.81 12.63
N THR A 112 3.35 -13.86 13.45
CA THR A 112 4.40 -14.89 13.32
C THR A 112 4.41 -15.58 11.96
N LYS A 113 3.25 -15.70 11.29
CA LYS A 113 3.15 -16.24 9.93
C LYS A 113 3.88 -15.36 8.93
N LEU A 114 3.76 -14.04 9.09
CA LEU A 114 4.42 -13.06 8.23
C LEU A 114 5.92 -12.99 8.51
N ILE A 115 6.33 -13.11 9.77
CA ILE A 115 7.76 -13.23 10.12
C ILE A 115 8.36 -14.50 9.53
N LYS A 116 7.63 -15.63 9.57
CA LYS A 116 8.06 -16.87 8.94
C LYS A 116 8.18 -16.73 7.42
N ALA A 117 7.19 -16.14 6.77
CA ALA A 117 7.26 -15.85 5.33
C ALA A 117 8.49 -15.01 4.97
N ALA A 118 8.74 -13.94 5.73
CA ALA A 118 9.91 -13.09 5.55
C ALA A 118 11.22 -13.88 5.77
N ALA A 119 11.28 -14.71 6.81
CA ALA A 119 12.44 -15.55 7.08
C ALA A 119 12.72 -16.52 5.92
N ASP A 120 11.70 -17.17 5.37
CA ASP A 120 11.84 -18.09 4.24
C ASP A 120 12.42 -17.36 3.00
N ARG A 121 11.97 -16.14 2.71
CA ARG A 121 12.52 -15.32 1.60
C ARG A 121 13.95 -14.85 1.84
N ILE A 122 14.26 -14.46 3.07
CA ILE A 122 15.62 -14.03 3.44
C ILE A 122 16.59 -15.21 3.37
N GLN A 123 16.18 -16.39 3.86
CA GLN A 123 17.00 -17.59 3.79
C GLN A 123 17.25 -18.02 2.33
N GLU A 124 16.23 -17.95 1.47
CA GLU A 124 16.37 -18.20 0.03
C GLU A 124 17.45 -17.29 -0.59
N ALA A 125 17.48 -16.01 -0.22
CA ALA A 125 18.47 -15.05 -0.69
C ALA A 125 19.88 -15.35 -0.15
N VAL A 126 20.00 -15.68 1.14
CA VAL A 126 21.27 -16.06 1.78
C VAL A 126 21.85 -17.32 1.13
N ASP A 127 21.03 -18.36 0.94
CA ASP A 127 21.46 -19.63 0.36
C ASP A 127 21.91 -19.45 -1.10
N SER A 128 21.17 -18.65 -1.86
CA SER A 128 21.51 -18.33 -3.25
C SER A 128 22.82 -17.56 -3.33
N ALA A 129 23.00 -16.53 -2.50
CA ALA A 129 24.24 -15.74 -2.45
C ALA A 129 25.44 -16.57 -1.97
N ASN A 130 25.24 -17.46 -0.98
CA ASN A 130 26.29 -18.37 -0.53
C ASN A 130 26.75 -19.32 -1.64
N LYS A 131 25.82 -19.78 -2.47
CA LYS A 131 26.12 -20.64 -3.62
C LYS A 131 26.83 -19.90 -4.74
N GLU A 132 26.46 -18.65 -5.02
CA GLU A 132 26.98 -17.87 -6.14
C GLU A 132 28.28 -17.14 -5.81
N ASN A 133 28.35 -16.51 -4.64
CA ASN A 133 29.41 -15.57 -4.25
C ASN A 133 30.31 -16.11 -3.13
N GLY A 134 30.00 -17.30 -2.60
CA GLY A 134 30.71 -17.92 -1.49
C GLY A 134 30.07 -17.65 -0.12
N ASP A 135 30.43 -18.49 0.84
CA ASP A 135 29.87 -18.46 2.20
C ASP A 135 30.34 -17.24 2.97
N VAL A 136 29.38 -16.50 3.54
CA VAL A 136 29.64 -15.39 4.46
C VAL A 136 28.93 -15.68 5.79
N PRO A 137 29.66 -15.71 6.92
CA PRO A 137 29.04 -15.90 8.23
C PRO A 137 27.89 -14.93 8.48
N ILE A 138 26.80 -15.40 9.08
CA ILE A 138 25.60 -14.59 9.32
C ILE A 138 25.91 -13.35 10.18
N ASN A 139 26.85 -13.45 11.13
CA ASN A 139 27.29 -12.36 11.98
C ASN A 139 28.20 -11.33 11.26
N GLU A 140 28.67 -11.63 10.05
CA GLU A 140 29.37 -10.70 9.15
C GLU A 140 28.44 -10.18 8.04
N THR A 141 27.17 -10.58 8.08
CA THR A 141 26.10 -10.16 7.17
C THR A 141 25.15 -9.21 7.90
N MET A 142 24.72 -8.15 7.23
CA MET A 142 23.71 -7.20 7.71
C MET A 142 22.37 -7.44 7.02
N LEU A 143 21.28 -7.28 7.77
CA LEU A 143 19.92 -7.28 7.21
C LEU A 143 19.41 -5.85 7.04
N MET A 144 18.97 -5.50 5.83
CA MET A 144 18.24 -4.27 5.57
C MET A 144 16.78 -4.59 5.21
N VAL A 145 15.85 -4.24 6.10
CA VAL A 145 14.42 -4.38 5.82
C VAL A 145 13.89 -3.09 5.22
N VAL A 146 13.31 -3.18 4.04
CA VAL A 146 12.78 -2.03 3.31
C VAL A 146 11.26 -2.03 3.35
N GLY A 147 10.67 -1.03 4.02
CA GLY A 147 9.23 -0.80 4.02
C GLY A 147 8.77 0.20 2.95
N ARG A 148 7.46 0.32 2.72
CA ARG A 148 6.90 1.41 1.91
C ARG A 148 7.23 2.78 2.51
N GLY A 149 7.05 2.86 3.83
CA GLY A 149 6.99 4.11 4.60
C GLY A 149 5.58 4.66 4.61
N ALA A 150 5.19 5.29 5.70
CA ALA A 150 3.90 5.96 5.85
C ALA A 150 4.07 7.31 6.54
N SER A 151 3.08 8.18 6.37
CA SER A 151 2.92 9.38 7.22
C SER A 151 2.42 9.03 8.63
N ASP A 152 2.17 7.76 8.91
CA ASP A 152 1.77 7.24 10.20
C ASP A 152 2.97 6.55 10.89
N PRO A 153 3.47 7.08 12.02
CA PRO A 153 4.62 6.52 12.71
C PRO A 153 4.36 5.13 13.31
N ASP A 154 3.10 4.76 13.61
CA ASP A 154 2.76 3.43 14.12
C ASP A 154 3.07 2.35 13.05
N ALA A 155 2.70 2.61 11.79
CA ALA A 155 3.03 1.75 10.66
C ALA A 155 4.54 1.63 10.44
N ASN A 156 5.27 2.74 10.54
CA ASN A 156 6.74 2.73 10.42
C ASN A 156 7.40 1.94 11.56
N SER A 157 6.90 2.09 12.79
CA SER A 157 7.40 1.35 13.96
C SER A 157 7.26 -0.17 13.81
N ASN A 158 6.21 -0.62 13.09
CA ASN A 158 5.99 -2.03 12.82
C ASN A 158 7.05 -2.60 11.85
N VAL A 159 7.55 -1.82 10.88
CA VAL A 159 8.69 -2.25 10.04
C VAL A 159 9.94 -2.47 10.90
N SER A 160 10.22 -1.56 11.84
CA SER A 160 11.31 -1.72 12.82
C SER A 160 11.14 -2.96 13.69
N LYS A 161 9.91 -3.29 14.08
CA LYS A 161 9.63 -4.53 14.83
C LYS A 161 9.88 -5.78 13.98
N VAL A 162 9.45 -5.79 12.72
CA VAL A 162 9.74 -6.88 11.78
C VAL A 162 11.25 -7.07 11.62
N MET A 163 11.99 -5.99 11.35
CA MET A 163 13.45 -6.03 11.26
C MET A 163 14.07 -6.63 12.52
N ARG A 164 13.62 -6.18 13.70
CA ARG A 164 14.17 -6.67 14.97
C ARG A 164 13.94 -8.17 15.18
N LEU A 165 12.73 -8.64 14.91
CA LEU A 165 12.37 -10.06 15.03
C LEU A 165 13.17 -10.95 14.08
N LEU A 166 13.40 -10.48 12.85
CA LEU A 166 14.20 -11.20 11.86
C LEU A 166 15.69 -11.16 12.21
N TRP A 167 16.24 -9.98 12.48
CA TRP A 167 17.65 -9.81 12.82
C TRP A 167 18.06 -10.71 13.99
N GLU A 168 17.39 -10.59 15.13
CA GLU A 168 17.73 -11.40 16.31
C GLU A 168 17.42 -12.88 16.10
N GLY A 169 16.40 -13.21 15.30
CA GLY A 169 16.03 -14.58 14.98
C GLY A 169 17.08 -15.32 14.13
N PHE A 170 17.68 -14.64 13.16
CA PHE A 170 18.74 -15.19 12.31
C PHE A 170 20.14 -15.10 12.94
N GLY A 171 20.38 -14.08 13.78
CA GLY A 171 21.70 -13.77 14.29
C GLY A 171 22.57 -12.98 13.31
N PHE A 172 21.97 -12.14 12.46
CA PHE A 172 22.74 -11.20 11.63
C PHE A 172 23.66 -10.33 12.50
N GLY A 173 24.74 -9.82 11.91
CA GLY A 173 25.65 -8.91 12.63
C GLY A 173 24.96 -7.62 13.05
N TRP A 174 24.06 -7.11 12.19
CA TRP A 174 23.24 -5.93 12.44
C TRP A 174 21.97 -5.92 11.58
N GLY A 175 21.05 -5.03 11.93
CA GLY A 175 19.83 -4.78 11.16
C GLY A 175 19.49 -3.29 11.05
N GLU A 176 19.12 -2.83 9.86
CA GLU A 176 18.59 -1.48 9.63
C GLU A 176 17.27 -1.49 8.85
N VAL A 177 16.52 -0.39 9.01
CA VAL A 177 15.28 -0.15 8.28
C VAL A 177 15.45 1.02 7.34
N CYS A 178 14.97 0.86 6.12
CA CYS A 178 14.85 1.93 5.14
C CYS A 178 13.46 1.94 4.51
N TYR A 179 13.15 2.99 3.77
CA TYR A 179 11.83 3.18 3.18
C TYR A 179 11.90 3.53 1.70
N SER A 180 10.89 3.11 0.94
CA SER A 180 10.87 3.32 -0.50
C SER A 180 10.45 4.74 -0.93
N GLY A 181 9.85 5.56 -0.05
CA GLY A 181 9.50 6.92 -0.48
C GLY A 181 8.82 7.88 0.51
N VAL A 182 7.99 7.43 1.47
CA VAL A 182 7.15 8.37 2.26
C VAL A 182 7.87 8.95 3.48
N THR A 183 8.71 8.15 4.12
CA THR A 183 9.46 8.52 5.32
C THR A 183 10.94 8.18 5.13
N PHE A 184 11.77 8.42 6.14
CA PHE A 184 13.23 8.33 6.05
C PHE A 184 13.80 7.33 7.07
N PRO A 185 15.01 6.79 6.81
CA PRO A 185 15.85 7.00 5.63
C PRO A 185 15.33 6.30 4.36
N LEU A 186 15.56 6.90 3.19
CA LEU A 186 15.31 6.24 1.90
C LEU A 186 16.37 5.17 1.60
N VAL A 187 16.05 4.26 0.68
CA VAL A 187 16.87 3.08 0.31
C VAL A 187 18.31 3.44 0.01
N GLU A 188 18.58 4.32 -0.96
CA GLU A 188 19.94 4.65 -1.34
C GLU A 188 20.74 5.31 -0.20
N PRO A 189 20.27 6.39 0.45
CA PRO A 189 20.98 6.96 1.61
C PRO A 189 21.20 5.97 2.76
N GLY A 190 20.26 5.04 2.95
CA GLY A 190 20.37 4.00 3.96
C GLY A 190 21.40 2.93 3.62
N LEU A 191 21.45 2.47 2.37
CA LEU A 191 22.49 1.54 1.91
C LEU A 191 23.88 2.18 1.91
N GLU A 192 23.97 3.47 1.56
CA GLU A 192 25.20 4.27 1.70
C GLU A 192 25.66 4.42 3.15
N HIS A 193 24.72 4.43 4.10
CA HIS A 193 25.04 4.38 5.52
C HIS A 193 25.53 2.99 5.91
N ALA A 194 24.81 1.93 5.52
CA ALA A 194 25.17 0.55 5.79
C ALA A 194 26.56 0.17 5.25
N ALA A 195 26.94 0.68 4.08
CA ALA A 195 28.25 0.45 3.48
C ALA A 195 29.42 0.91 4.37
N LYS A 196 29.20 1.90 5.24
CA LYS A 196 30.22 2.44 6.15
C LYS A 196 30.40 1.60 7.42
N LEU A 197 29.55 0.60 7.66
CA LEU A 197 29.53 -0.19 8.89
C LEU A 197 30.46 -1.41 8.86
N GLY A 198 31.02 -1.76 7.69
CA GLY A 198 32.05 -2.79 7.55
C GLY A 198 31.54 -4.24 7.49
N TYR A 199 30.26 -4.46 7.18
CA TYR A 199 29.72 -5.79 6.90
C TYR A 199 30.11 -6.27 5.50
N LYS A 200 30.39 -7.57 5.35
CA LYS A 200 30.83 -8.14 4.06
C LYS A 200 29.67 -8.36 3.09
N ARG A 201 28.47 -8.56 3.63
CA ARG A 201 27.25 -8.79 2.86
C ARG A 201 26.09 -8.00 3.47
N VAL A 202 25.22 -7.47 2.61
CA VAL A 202 23.98 -6.81 3.01
C VAL A 202 22.82 -7.48 2.29
N ILE A 203 21.92 -8.12 3.04
CA ILE A 203 20.67 -8.66 2.51
C ILE A 203 19.63 -7.54 2.48
N VAL A 204 19.20 -7.12 1.29
CA VAL A 204 18.16 -6.11 1.10
C VAL A 204 16.82 -6.82 0.89
N PHE A 205 15.96 -6.76 1.91
CA PHE A 205 14.68 -7.44 1.95
C PHE A 205 13.50 -6.45 1.87
N PRO A 206 12.78 -6.39 0.74
CA PRO A 206 11.55 -5.61 0.65
C PRO A 206 10.41 -6.31 1.40
N TYR A 207 9.92 -5.69 2.48
CA TYR A 207 8.74 -6.17 3.20
C TYR A 207 7.45 -5.68 2.51
N PHE A 208 7.13 -6.32 1.38
CA PHE A 208 6.01 -5.99 0.49
C PHE A 208 5.21 -7.23 0.14
N LEU A 209 3.90 -7.07 -0.05
CA LEU A 209 3.02 -8.14 -0.53
C LEU A 209 3.13 -8.37 -2.03
N PHE A 210 3.39 -7.33 -2.81
CA PHE A 210 3.34 -7.37 -4.26
C PHE A 210 4.55 -6.69 -4.86
N THR A 211 4.87 -7.07 -6.08
CA THR A 211 5.81 -6.39 -6.96
C THR A 211 5.32 -4.99 -7.34
N GLY A 212 6.01 -4.40 -8.31
CA GLY A 212 5.61 -3.19 -8.99
C GLY A 212 6.73 -2.17 -9.02
N ILE A 213 6.36 -0.92 -9.32
CA ILE A 213 7.31 0.19 -9.49
C ILE A 213 8.21 0.34 -8.25
N LEU A 214 7.68 0.10 -7.06
CA LEU A 214 8.40 0.33 -5.80
C LEU A 214 9.46 -0.73 -5.51
N VAL A 215 9.12 -2.01 -5.65
CA VAL A 215 10.09 -3.10 -5.48
C VAL A 215 11.19 -3.00 -6.54
N LYS A 216 10.81 -2.72 -7.80
CA LYS A 216 11.77 -2.48 -8.90
C LYS A 216 12.75 -1.37 -8.52
N ARG A 217 12.26 -0.25 -7.98
CA ARG A 217 13.07 0.88 -7.54
C ARG A 217 14.01 0.54 -6.39
N ILE A 218 13.56 -0.24 -5.40
CA ILE A 218 14.41 -0.70 -4.29
C ILE A 218 15.62 -1.46 -4.86
N TYR A 219 15.37 -2.38 -5.79
CA TYR A 219 16.42 -3.14 -6.44
C TYR A 219 17.34 -2.29 -7.30
N SER A 220 16.80 -1.33 -8.07
CA SER A 220 17.62 -0.38 -8.84
C SER A 220 18.56 0.44 -7.95
N TYR A 221 18.07 0.97 -6.82
CA TYR A 221 18.93 1.68 -5.87
C TYR A 221 19.96 0.75 -5.20
N THR A 222 19.60 -0.52 -4.98
CA THR A 222 20.54 -1.52 -4.46
C THR A 222 21.68 -1.73 -5.45
N ASP A 223 21.37 -1.86 -6.74
CA ASP A 223 22.36 -2.03 -7.81
C ASP A 223 23.28 -0.79 -7.92
N LEU A 224 22.70 0.42 -7.86
CA LEU A 224 23.47 1.68 -7.90
C LEU A 224 24.46 1.82 -6.73
N VAL A 225 24.06 1.39 -5.52
CA VAL A 225 24.96 1.44 -4.36
C VAL A 225 26.01 0.33 -4.44
N ALA A 226 25.63 -0.87 -4.90
CA ALA A 226 26.56 -1.98 -5.10
C ALA A 226 27.68 -1.63 -6.09
N GLU A 227 27.37 -0.90 -7.17
CA GLU A 227 28.38 -0.41 -8.12
C GLU A 227 29.41 0.52 -7.47
N ARG A 228 29.02 1.27 -6.42
CA ARG A 228 29.89 2.21 -5.71
C ARG A 228 30.72 1.57 -4.60
N HIS A 229 30.28 0.41 -4.09
CA HIS A 229 30.92 -0.33 -3.01
C HIS A 229 31.13 -1.80 -3.43
N PRO A 230 31.98 -2.07 -4.45
CA PRO A 230 32.15 -3.40 -5.02
C PRO A 230 32.77 -4.44 -4.06
N GLU A 231 33.29 -4.00 -2.92
CA GLU A 231 33.80 -4.86 -1.85
C GLU A 231 32.70 -5.48 -0.97
N ILE A 232 31.45 -5.01 -1.09
CA ILE A 232 30.30 -5.49 -0.32
C ILE A 232 29.38 -6.29 -1.23
N ASP A 233 28.99 -7.47 -0.79
CA ASP A 233 27.99 -8.29 -1.48
C ASP A 233 26.57 -7.81 -1.14
N PHE A 234 25.94 -7.03 -2.02
CA PHE A 234 24.55 -6.63 -1.86
C PHE A 234 23.61 -7.65 -2.49
N VAL A 235 22.80 -8.31 -1.67
CA VAL A 235 21.91 -9.39 -2.08
C VAL A 235 20.47 -8.94 -2.02
N LYS A 236 19.79 -8.97 -3.16
CA LYS A 236 18.36 -8.63 -3.28
C LYS A 236 17.51 -9.84 -2.90
N ALA A 237 16.87 -9.80 -1.74
CA ALA A 237 15.95 -10.86 -1.33
C ALA A 237 14.58 -10.69 -2.02
N PRO A 238 13.87 -11.79 -2.32
CA PRO A 238 12.48 -11.74 -2.74
C PRO A 238 11.59 -11.13 -1.66
N TYR A 239 10.45 -10.57 -2.06
CA TYR A 239 9.41 -10.05 -1.16
C TYR A 239 8.38 -11.14 -0.81
N LEU A 240 7.38 -10.82 0.01
CA LEU A 240 6.47 -11.83 0.58
C LEU A 240 5.67 -12.57 -0.49
N SER A 241 5.00 -11.83 -1.40
CA SER A 241 4.16 -12.39 -2.46
C SER A 241 3.07 -13.34 -1.92
N ASP A 242 2.70 -14.34 -2.71
CA ASP A 242 1.72 -15.39 -2.40
C ASP A 242 2.24 -16.50 -1.47
N HIS A 243 3.21 -16.19 -0.62
CA HIS A 243 3.77 -17.16 0.32
C HIS A 243 2.65 -17.81 1.16
N PRO A 244 2.65 -19.15 1.37
CA PRO A 244 1.54 -19.83 2.03
C PRO A 244 1.15 -19.23 3.40
N GLN A 245 2.14 -18.80 4.18
CA GLN A 245 1.91 -18.16 5.49
C GLN A 245 1.24 -16.78 5.38
N VAL A 246 1.45 -16.04 4.29
CA VAL A 246 0.76 -14.76 4.02
C VAL A 246 -0.72 -15.03 3.77
N LEU A 247 -1.00 -16.02 2.93
CA LEU A 247 -2.38 -16.42 2.59
C LEU A 247 -3.12 -16.99 3.81
N ASP A 248 -2.42 -17.77 4.64
CA ASP A 248 -2.96 -18.27 5.92
C ASP A 248 -3.30 -17.11 6.86
N ALA A 249 -2.46 -16.07 6.92
CA ALA A 249 -2.73 -14.90 7.76
C ALA A 249 -3.94 -14.11 7.26
N PHE A 250 -4.16 -13.99 5.95
CA PHE A 250 -5.41 -13.41 5.43
C PHE A 250 -6.64 -14.21 5.85
N ALA A 251 -6.57 -15.54 5.81
CA ALA A 251 -7.66 -16.38 6.28
C ALA A 251 -7.93 -16.18 7.79
N ASP A 252 -6.87 -16.04 8.61
CA ASP A 252 -7.04 -15.69 10.02
C ASP A 252 -7.76 -14.34 10.20
N ARG A 253 -7.39 -13.31 9.43
CA ARG A 253 -8.03 -11.99 9.52
C ARG A 253 -9.53 -12.05 9.24
N VAL A 254 -9.96 -12.92 8.32
CA VAL A 254 -11.40 -13.17 8.08
C VAL A 254 -12.04 -13.85 9.30
N GLN A 255 -11.38 -14.87 9.85
CA GLN A 255 -11.90 -15.60 11.01
C GLN A 255 -11.98 -14.73 12.28
N GLU A 256 -11.02 -13.83 12.48
CA GLU A 256 -11.00 -12.89 13.63
C GLU A 256 -12.22 -11.97 13.68
N ILE A 257 -12.81 -11.64 12.53
CA ILE A 257 -14.06 -10.86 12.46
C ILE A 257 -15.20 -11.67 13.10
N LEU A 258 -15.28 -12.96 12.78
CA LEU A 258 -16.34 -13.85 13.27
C LEU A 258 -16.14 -14.21 14.74
N ASP A 259 -14.90 -14.40 15.17
CA ASP A 259 -14.54 -14.77 16.54
C ASP A 259 -14.59 -13.58 17.51
N GLY A 260 -14.72 -12.35 16.99
CA GLY A 260 -14.74 -11.13 17.80
C GLY A 260 -13.36 -10.74 18.35
N THR A 261 -12.29 -11.28 17.77
CA THR A 261 -10.88 -11.00 18.13
C THR A 261 -10.22 -9.99 17.20
N ASN A 262 -10.96 -9.44 16.24
CA ASN A 262 -10.56 -8.36 15.34
C ASN A 262 -10.34 -7.03 16.10
N VAL A 263 -9.20 -6.89 16.78
CA VAL A 263 -8.86 -5.71 17.59
C VAL A 263 -7.94 -4.78 16.82
N MET A 264 -8.44 -3.57 16.53
CA MET A 264 -7.65 -2.48 15.96
C MET A 264 -6.78 -1.79 17.02
N ASN A 265 -5.54 -1.42 16.68
CA ASN A 265 -4.68 -0.66 17.59
C ASN A 265 -5.08 0.83 17.65
N CYS A 266 -6.11 1.16 18.43
CA CYS A 266 -6.50 2.55 18.64
C CYS A 266 -5.61 3.30 19.64
N LYS A 267 -4.85 2.59 20.50
CA LYS A 267 -4.04 3.20 21.57
C LYS A 267 -2.84 4.02 21.07
N LEU A 268 -2.36 3.73 19.87
CA LEU A 268 -1.27 4.48 19.22
C LEU A 268 -1.75 5.13 17.91
N CYS A 269 -3.06 5.17 17.68
CA CYS A 269 -3.61 5.75 16.47
C CYS A 269 -3.58 7.27 16.58
N LYS A 270 -2.83 7.94 15.69
CA LYS A 270 -2.73 9.41 15.65
C LYS A 270 -4.07 10.15 15.47
N TYR A 271 -5.10 9.45 14.97
CA TYR A 271 -6.46 9.99 14.83
C TYR A 271 -7.28 9.91 16.13
N ARG A 272 -6.84 9.14 17.13
CA ARG A 272 -7.57 8.85 18.38
C ARG A 272 -6.84 9.29 19.63
N GLU A 273 -5.52 9.29 19.60
CA GLU A 273 -4.64 9.63 20.71
C GLU A 273 -3.63 10.69 20.30
N GLN A 274 -3.15 11.46 21.28
CA GLN A 274 -2.12 12.46 21.02
C GLN A 274 -0.76 11.79 20.78
N VAL A 275 -0.33 11.78 19.52
CA VAL A 275 1.00 11.31 19.09
C VAL A 275 1.88 12.52 18.77
N LEU A 276 3.11 12.53 19.28
CA LEU A 276 4.06 13.63 19.11
C LEU A 276 4.27 14.00 17.63
N GLY A 277 4.06 15.27 17.29
CA GLY A 277 4.21 15.78 15.92
C GLY A 277 2.99 15.56 15.01
N PHE A 278 1.92 14.96 15.54
CA PHE A 278 0.67 14.68 14.84
C PHE A 278 -0.56 15.20 15.60
N GLU A 279 -0.37 16.19 16.49
CA GLU A 279 -1.41 16.71 17.39
C GLU A 279 -2.62 17.29 16.63
N ALA A 280 -2.38 17.82 15.43
CA ALA A 280 -3.44 18.38 14.58
C ALA A 280 -4.33 17.32 13.91
N GLU A 281 -3.96 16.03 13.97
CA GLU A 281 -4.71 14.95 13.34
C GLU A 281 -5.71 14.26 14.29
N ILE A 282 -5.71 14.61 15.58
CA ILE A 282 -6.60 14.00 16.57
C ILE A 282 -8.05 14.40 16.27
N GLY A 283 -8.93 13.41 16.13
CA GLY A 283 -10.36 13.65 15.92
C GLY A 283 -10.75 14.00 14.48
N LEU A 284 -9.82 13.93 13.52
CA LEU A 284 -10.15 14.13 12.11
C LEU A 284 -11.22 13.11 11.63
N PRO A 285 -12.15 13.54 10.74
CA PRO A 285 -13.11 12.64 10.14
C PRO A 285 -12.44 11.62 9.21
N GLN A 286 -13.05 10.44 9.07
CA GLN A 286 -12.63 9.43 8.09
C GLN A 286 -13.19 9.79 6.72
N GLU A 287 -12.33 10.30 5.84
CA GLU A 287 -12.68 10.68 4.48
C GLU A 287 -11.80 9.90 3.49
N SER A 288 -12.40 9.42 2.40
CA SER A 288 -11.65 8.83 1.28
C SER A 288 -11.16 9.95 0.37
N HIS A 289 -9.85 10.01 0.16
CA HIS A 289 -9.24 11.01 -0.71
C HIS A 289 -9.08 10.51 -2.15
N HIS A 290 -9.51 9.29 -2.46
CA HIS A 290 -9.15 8.57 -3.69
C HIS A 290 -10.27 8.45 -4.72
N HIS A 291 -11.45 9.02 -4.45
CA HIS A 291 -12.61 8.94 -5.35
C HIS A 291 -12.34 9.41 -6.79
N HIS A 292 -11.38 10.30 -7.00
CA HIS A 292 -11.06 10.87 -8.31
C HIS A 292 -10.09 10.03 -9.16
N VAL A 293 -9.54 8.94 -8.62
CA VAL A 293 -8.61 8.03 -9.32
C VAL A 293 -9.02 6.56 -9.27
N GLU A 294 -10.26 6.29 -8.86
CA GLU A 294 -10.86 4.95 -8.90
C GLU A 294 -10.85 4.40 -10.34
N GLY A 295 -10.23 3.24 -10.56
CA GLY A 295 -10.17 2.58 -11.86
C GLY A 295 -9.27 3.23 -12.93
N ILE A 296 -8.57 4.33 -12.62
CA ILE A 296 -7.73 5.06 -13.60
C ILE A 296 -6.31 4.48 -13.66
N GLY A 297 -5.99 3.68 -14.68
CA GLY A 297 -4.61 3.28 -14.96
C GLY A 297 -4.42 1.88 -15.54
N THR A 298 -5.39 0.97 -15.35
CA THR A 298 -5.38 -0.36 -15.96
C THR A 298 -6.81 -0.72 -16.44
N GLY A 299 -7.03 -0.60 -17.75
CA GLY A 299 -8.33 -0.83 -18.42
C GLY A 299 -8.57 0.16 -19.58
N PRO A 300 -9.51 -0.12 -20.52
CA PRO A 300 -9.96 0.92 -21.46
C PRO A 300 -10.57 2.06 -20.64
N ALA A 301 -10.21 3.30 -20.97
CA ALA A 301 -10.76 4.49 -20.32
C ALA A 301 -12.27 4.51 -20.55
N GLU A 302 -13.05 4.01 -19.59
CA GLU A 302 -14.47 4.31 -19.56
C GLU A 302 -14.61 5.71 -18.99
N ASP A 303 -15.02 6.65 -19.85
CA ASP A 303 -15.44 7.99 -19.48
C ASP A 303 -16.61 7.86 -18.49
N HIS A 304 -16.31 7.94 -17.20
CA HIS A 304 -17.32 8.24 -16.20
C HIS A 304 -17.73 9.71 -16.39
N ASP A 305 -18.66 9.91 -17.31
CA ASP A 305 -19.28 11.19 -17.63
C ASP A 305 -20.10 11.66 -16.43
N HIS A 306 -19.47 12.39 -15.51
CA HIS A 306 -20.16 13.11 -14.45
C HIS A 306 -20.87 14.32 -15.06
N GLY A 307 -22.08 14.07 -15.58
CA GLY A 307 -23.00 15.09 -16.02
C GLY A 307 -23.43 16.01 -14.87
N HIS A 308 -22.64 17.05 -14.62
CA HIS A 308 -23.08 18.16 -13.77
C HIS A 308 -23.94 19.10 -14.60
N SER A 309 -25.26 18.89 -14.54
CA SER A 309 -26.25 19.88 -14.96
C SER A 309 -26.19 21.08 -14.01
N HIS A 310 -25.44 22.11 -14.39
CA HIS A 310 -25.51 23.41 -13.74
C HIS A 310 -26.64 24.23 -14.36
N ASP A 311 -27.77 24.24 -13.67
CA ASP A 311 -28.86 25.17 -13.92
C ASP A 311 -28.46 26.54 -13.33
N HIS A 312 -28.12 27.49 -14.21
CA HIS A 312 -27.86 28.88 -13.81
C HIS A 312 -28.81 29.81 -14.56
N SER A 313 -29.97 30.04 -13.95
CA SER A 313 -30.80 31.18 -14.24
C SER A 313 -30.17 32.45 -13.64
N HIS A 314 -29.52 33.26 -14.48
CA HIS A 314 -29.28 34.67 -14.16
C HIS A 314 -29.69 35.55 -15.33
N GLY A 315 -30.84 36.21 -15.15
CA GLY A 315 -31.20 37.36 -15.97
C GLY A 315 -30.48 38.59 -15.46
N HIS A 316 -29.73 39.26 -16.34
CA HIS A 316 -29.55 40.70 -16.29
C HIS A 316 -29.40 41.23 -17.72
N SER A 317 -30.30 42.14 -18.07
CA SER A 317 -30.20 43.06 -19.19
C SER A 317 -29.08 44.07 -18.95
N HIS A 318 -28.28 44.39 -19.97
CA HIS A 318 -28.10 45.74 -20.54
C HIS A 318 -27.18 45.65 -21.76
N GLY A 319 -27.57 46.31 -22.85
CA GLY A 319 -26.82 46.34 -24.11
C GLY A 319 -25.64 47.29 -24.07
N HIS A 320 -24.68 47.08 -24.98
CA HIS A 320 -24.47 47.93 -26.15
C HIS A 320 -23.49 47.24 -27.12
N SER A 321 -23.78 47.43 -28.40
CA SER A 321 -23.02 47.05 -29.59
C SER A 321 -21.58 47.57 -29.58
N HIS A 322 -20.63 46.80 -30.12
CA HIS A 322 -19.76 47.20 -31.23
C HIS A 322 -19.12 45.97 -31.89
N ASP A 323 -19.18 45.96 -33.22
CA ASP A 323 -18.52 45.05 -34.15
C ASP A 323 -16.99 45.14 -34.04
N HIS A 324 -16.27 44.03 -34.19
CA HIS A 324 -15.16 43.86 -35.13
C HIS A 324 -14.58 42.44 -35.04
N SER A 325 -14.42 41.85 -36.22
CA SER A 325 -14.05 40.47 -36.48
C SER A 325 -12.55 40.31 -36.79
N HIS A 326 -12.05 39.13 -36.39
CA HIS A 326 -10.82 38.39 -36.78
C HIS A 326 -9.46 39.13 -36.67
N GLY A 327 -8.39 38.55 -36.12
CA GLY A 327 -8.11 37.20 -35.69
C GLY A 327 -6.61 36.96 -35.89
N HIS A 328 -5.84 36.65 -34.85
CA HIS A 328 -4.50 36.10 -35.01
C HIS A 328 -4.18 35.09 -33.91
N SER A 329 -3.75 33.93 -34.40
CA SER A 329 -3.29 32.74 -33.73
C SER A 329 -2.08 32.99 -32.82
N HIS A 330 -2.19 32.56 -31.57
CA HIS A 330 -1.03 32.16 -30.77
C HIS A 330 -1.24 30.71 -30.36
N GLY A 331 -0.46 29.81 -30.97
CA GLY A 331 -0.33 28.44 -30.50
C GLY A 331 0.36 28.45 -29.15
N HIS A 332 -0.43 28.32 -28.09
CA HIS A 332 0.08 27.97 -26.78
C HIS A 332 0.03 26.44 -26.67
N SER A 333 1.20 25.81 -26.77
CA SER A 333 1.39 24.45 -26.29
C SER A 333 1.19 24.49 -24.77
N HIS A 334 -0.03 24.22 -24.30
CA HIS A 334 -0.25 23.89 -22.92
C HIS A 334 0.29 22.47 -22.71
N GLY A 335 1.53 22.39 -22.23
CA GLY A 335 1.98 21.23 -21.49
C GLY A 335 1.08 21.13 -20.27
N HIS A 336 0.06 20.29 -20.35
CA HIS A 336 -0.74 19.90 -19.20
C HIS A 336 0.15 19.00 -18.32
N GLY A 337 0.99 19.63 -17.52
CA GLY A 337 1.44 19.02 -16.27
C GLY A 337 0.21 18.94 -15.38
N HIS A 338 -0.53 17.84 -15.49
CA HIS A 338 -1.51 17.48 -14.48
C HIS A 338 -0.72 17.03 -13.25
N ASP A 339 -0.28 18.00 -12.46
CA ASP A 339 -0.01 17.78 -11.03
C ASP A 339 -1.38 17.43 -10.42
N HIS A 340 -1.62 16.14 -10.25
CA HIS A 340 -2.70 15.67 -9.40
C HIS A 340 -2.26 15.91 -7.96
N ASP A 341 -2.59 17.10 -7.44
CA ASP A 341 -2.41 17.44 -6.04
C ASP A 341 -3.29 16.53 -5.18
N HIS A 342 -2.71 15.41 -4.75
CA HIS A 342 -3.31 14.53 -3.76
C HIS A 342 -3.16 15.18 -2.38
N HIS A 343 -4.22 15.76 -1.84
CA HIS A 343 -4.23 16.31 -0.49
C HIS A 343 -4.22 15.20 0.57
N HIS A 344 -3.05 14.60 0.80
CA HIS A 344 -2.78 13.93 2.07
C HIS A 344 -2.32 14.97 3.09
N HIS A 345 -2.63 14.74 4.38
CA HIS A 345 -1.95 15.50 5.43
C HIS A 345 -0.44 15.36 5.25
N PRO A 346 0.29 16.49 5.07
CA PRO A 346 1.68 16.44 4.71
C PRO A 346 2.47 15.76 5.85
N TYR A 347 3.32 14.81 5.49
CA TYR A 347 4.22 14.19 6.44
C TYR A 347 5.09 15.29 7.10
N PRO A 348 5.13 15.40 8.45
CA PRO A 348 5.77 16.55 9.13
C PRO A 348 7.26 16.75 8.81
N HIS A 349 7.92 15.74 8.25
CA HIS A 349 9.35 15.76 7.93
C HIS A 349 9.62 15.47 6.45
N ALA A 350 8.72 15.90 5.55
CA ALA A 350 8.88 15.71 4.10
C ALA A 350 10.20 16.32 3.55
N ASP A 351 10.71 17.39 4.17
CA ASP A 351 11.94 18.08 3.78
C ASP A 351 13.22 17.50 4.44
N HIS A 352 13.13 16.36 5.14
CA HIS A 352 14.29 15.76 5.77
C HIS A 352 15.36 15.36 4.72
N PRO A 353 16.66 15.63 4.92
CA PRO A 353 17.70 15.40 3.90
C PRO A 353 17.92 13.94 3.49
N LEU A 354 17.36 13.00 4.24
CA LEU A 354 17.36 11.56 3.94
C LEU A 354 15.97 11.04 3.52
N GLY A 355 15.01 11.94 3.33
CA GLY A 355 13.58 11.64 3.13
C GLY A 355 13.06 12.00 1.74
N PRO A 356 11.75 12.17 1.57
CA PRO A 356 11.09 12.29 0.26
C PRO A 356 11.68 13.36 -0.67
N VAL A 357 12.23 14.44 -0.11
CA VAL A 357 12.88 15.53 -0.87
C VAL A 357 14.04 15.05 -1.75
N THR A 358 14.70 13.92 -1.44
CA THR A 358 15.79 13.40 -2.26
C THR A 358 15.29 12.75 -3.56
N MET A 359 14.03 12.26 -3.60
CA MET A 359 13.46 11.68 -4.84
C MET A 359 13.26 12.74 -5.93
N LYS A 360 12.95 13.99 -5.56
CA LYS A 360 12.74 15.10 -6.51
C LYS A 360 14.02 15.53 -7.25
N LYS A 361 15.20 15.10 -6.79
CA LYS A 361 16.48 15.41 -7.45
C LYS A 361 16.77 14.45 -8.62
N GLU A 362 16.00 13.37 -8.77
CA GLU A 362 16.32 12.25 -9.65
C GLU A 362 15.29 11.97 -10.75
N ASP A 363 14.33 12.88 -11.00
CA ASP A 363 13.34 12.79 -12.11
C ASP A 363 13.99 12.85 -13.53
N GLY A 364 15.29 12.55 -13.65
CA GLY A 364 16.01 12.30 -14.90
C GLY A 364 16.14 10.83 -15.28
N ILE A 365 15.58 9.88 -14.53
CA ILE A 365 15.57 8.45 -14.89
C ILE A 365 14.13 7.94 -14.83
N ALA A 366 13.45 8.04 -15.99
CA ALA A 366 12.14 7.46 -16.26
C ALA A 366 12.26 6.09 -16.93
#